data_AF-A0AAV5DC13-F1
#
_entry.id   AF-A0AAV5DC13-F1
#
_cell.length_a   1.000
_cell.length_b   1.000
_cell.length_c   1.000
_cell.angle_alpha   90.00
_cell.angle_beta   90.00
_cell.angle_gamma   90.00
#
_symmetry.space_group_name_H-M   'P 1'
#
loop_
_entity.id
_entity.type
_entity.pdbx_description
1 polymer ?
#
loop_
_entity_poly.entity_id
_entity_poly.type
_entity_poly.pdbx_seq_one_letter_code
_entity_poly.pdbx_strand_id
1 'polypeptide(L)'
;MCQQVAAMEVARAIGSLPVANVQALAETCNAADDQVPERYLVKESSSEEVISGDDSISAIPSIDFGKLCDPRSSPEECAKLGSACKTWGFFQVRNSSTMEVPNEVTGNLTKDVAEFFKQPLEAKKAYSQLPSSLEGYGQGFVVSEDQKLEWADMMYLQAFTRCVLYRDCKSIMSPTGIHVQKAWAPSQRCYLSCFKDSLWA
;
A
#
# COMPACT_ATOMS: atom_id res chain seq x y z
N MET A 1 10.80 -7.93 1.93
CA MET A 1 9.76 -8.45 1.01
C MET A 1 9.36 -9.89 1.33
N CYS A 2 10.28 -10.86 1.44
CA CYS A 2 9.93 -12.28 1.66
C CYS A 2 9.20 -12.57 2.99
N GLN A 3 9.61 -11.96 4.11
CA GLN A 3 8.97 -12.21 5.42
C GLN A 3 7.53 -11.69 5.49
N GLN A 4 7.24 -10.54 4.89
CA GLN A 4 5.92 -9.91 4.94
C GLN A 4 4.91 -10.60 4.01
N VAL A 5 5.38 -11.15 2.89
CA VAL A 5 4.55 -12.00 2.01
C VAL A 5 4.15 -13.28 2.74
N ALA A 6 5.07 -13.94 3.44
CA ALA A 6 4.76 -15.12 4.25
C ALA A 6 3.79 -14.80 5.39
N ALA A 7 3.99 -13.67 6.08
CA ALA A 7 3.06 -13.21 7.12
C ALA A 7 1.66 -12.93 6.57
N MET A 8 1.55 -12.35 5.37
CA MET A 8 0.26 -12.15 4.71
C MET A 8 -0.44 -13.46 4.38
N GLU A 9 0.27 -14.48 3.90
CA GLU A 9 -0.32 -15.79 3.60
C GLU A 9 -0.86 -16.47 4.85
N VAL A 10 -0.11 -16.43 5.96
CA VAL A 10 -0.56 -16.96 7.24
C VAL A 10 -1.76 -16.17 7.74
N ALA A 11 -1.70 -14.84 7.73
CA ALA A 11 -2.80 -13.99 8.18
C ALA A 11 -4.07 -14.13 7.32
N ARG A 12 -3.96 -14.52 6.04
CA ARG A 12 -5.14 -14.93 5.23
C ARG A 12 -5.84 -16.16 5.78
N ALA A 13 -5.08 -17.10 6.36
CA ALA A 13 -5.62 -18.35 6.88
C ALA A 13 -6.20 -18.20 8.29
N ILE A 14 -5.54 -17.43 9.16
CA ILE A 14 -5.88 -17.37 10.59
C ILE A 14 -6.36 -15.99 11.08
N GLY A 15 -6.32 -14.96 10.25
CA GLY A 15 -6.53 -13.56 10.65
C GLY A 15 -5.27 -12.90 11.22
N SER A 16 -5.38 -11.62 11.58
CA SER A 16 -4.32 -10.86 12.26
C SER A 16 -4.55 -10.89 13.78
N LEU A 17 -3.50 -11.04 14.57
CA LEU A 17 -3.60 -10.87 16.02
C LEU A 17 -3.90 -9.40 16.36
N PRO A 18 -4.76 -9.12 17.36
CA PRO A 18 -5.06 -7.76 17.77
C PRO A 18 -3.83 -7.10 18.39
N VAL A 19 -3.54 -5.87 17.96
CA VAL A 19 -2.43 -5.06 18.47
C VAL A 19 -2.97 -3.69 18.87
N ALA A 20 -2.32 -3.06 19.87
CA ALA A 20 -2.62 -1.70 20.27
C ALA A 20 -2.52 -0.73 19.09
N ASN A 21 -3.43 0.24 19.05
CA ASN A 21 -3.48 1.25 18.02
C ASN A 21 -2.29 2.23 18.12
N VAL A 22 -1.56 2.44 17.04
CA VAL A 22 -0.33 3.24 17.06
C VAL A 22 -0.62 4.72 17.24
N GLN A 23 -1.70 5.26 16.66
CA GLN A 23 -2.10 6.66 16.92
C GLN A 23 -2.38 6.91 18.41
N ALA A 24 -3.10 6.00 19.08
CA ALA A 24 -3.34 6.09 20.52
C ALA A 24 -2.06 5.92 21.35
N LEU A 25 -1.18 4.98 20.96
CA LEU A 25 0.13 4.82 21.60
C LEU A 25 0.99 6.09 21.47
N ALA A 26 0.99 6.71 20.28
CA ALA A 26 1.74 7.93 20.02
C ALA A 26 1.25 9.11 20.88
N GLU A 27 -0.05 9.18 21.22
CA GLU A 27 -0.57 10.17 22.16
C GLU A 27 -0.02 9.97 23.58
N THR A 28 0.09 8.72 24.04
CA THR A 28 0.59 8.38 25.38
C THR A 28 2.11 8.46 25.50
N CYS A 29 2.87 8.06 24.48
CA CYS A 29 4.35 8.07 24.48
C CYS A 29 4.96 9.49 24.49
N ASN A 30 4.15 10.55 24.38
CA ASN A 30 4.63 11.93 24.56
C ASN A 30 4.84 12.31 26.04
N ALA A 31 4.41 11.47 26.98
CA ALA A 31 4.67 11.66 28.40
C ALA A 31 6.08 11.18 28.77
N ALA A 32 6.75 11.90 29.69
CA ALA A 32 8.18 11.75 29.98
C ALA A 32 8.63 10.35 30.47
N ASP A 33 7.71 9.49 30.91
CA ASP A 33 7.99 8.17 31.46
C ASP A 33 7.49 6.99 30.58
N ASP A 34 6.74 7.26 29.50
CA ASP A 34 6.16 6.20 28.66
C ASP A 34 7.05 5.88 27.46
N GLN A 35 7.73 4.73 27.51
CA GLN A 35 8.60 4.27 26.43
C GLN A 35 7.83 3.54 25.33
N VAL A 36 8.30 3.70 24.08
CA VAL A 36 7.85 2.92 22.93
C VAL A 36 7.97 1.42 23.23
N PRO A 37 6.91 0.61 23.06
CA PRO A 37 6.97 -0.81 23.38
C PRO A 37 8.06 -1.56 22.60
N GLU A 38 8.69 -2.55 23.22
CA GLU A 38 9.83 -3.29 22.64
C GLU A 38 9.54 -3.93 21.28
N ARG A 39 8.28 -4.24 20.98
CA ARG A 39 7.87 -4.81 19.68
C ARG A 39 8.08 -3.84 18.51
N TYR A 40 8.14 -2.54 18.75
CA TYR A 40 8.42 -1.53 17.73
C TYR A 40 9.90 -1.13 17.67
N LEU A 41 10.71 -1.57 18.64
CA LEU A 41 12.15 -1.29 18.67
C LEU A 41 12.89 -2.32 17.83
N VAL A 42 13.49 -1.88 16.72
CA VAL A 42 14.43 -2.67 15.95
C VAL A 42 15.81 -2.50 16.61
N LYS A 43 16.34 -3.56 17.22
CA LYS A 43 17.73 -3.55 17.70
C LYS A 43 18.63 -3.52 16.47
N GLU A 44 19.42 -2.46 16.31
CA GLU A 44 20.44 -2.35 15.27
C GLU A 44 21.36 -3.57 15.32
N SER A 45 21.08 -4.55 14.48
CA SER A 45 21.95 -5.67 14.22
C SER A 45 21.98 -5.85 12.71
N SER A 46 22.99 -5.23 12.10
CA SER A 46 23.35 -5.38 10.68
C SER A 46 22.35 -4.82 9.66
N SER A 47 21.97 -3.55 9.78
CA SER A 47 21.67 -2.76 8.58
C SER A 47 22.79 -1.76 8.42
N GLU A 48 23.77 -2.09 7.58
CA GLU A 48 24.55 -1.05 6.92
C GLU A 48 23.52 -0.12 6.26
N GLU A 49 23.28 1.04 6.85
CA GLU A 49 22.66 2.12 6.10
C GLU A 49 23.59 2.39 4.92
N VAL A 50 23.23 1.86 3.75
CA VAL A 50 23.84 2.24 2.47
C VAL A 50 23.27 3.61 2.11
N ILE A 51 23.49 4.61 2.97
CA ILE A 51 23.59 5.99 2.52
C ILE A 51 25.06 6.15 2.15
N SER A 52 25.46 5.47 1.07
CA SER A 52 26.71 5.78 0.40
C SER A 52 26.53 7.20 -0.14
N GLY A 53 27.13 8.17 0.54
CA GLY A 53 27.31 9.54 0.05
C GLY A 53 28.29 9.60 -1.11
N ASP A 54 28.07 8.74 -2.12
CA ASP A 54 28.77 8.76 -3.38
C ASP A 54 27.84 9.40 -4.43
N ASP A 55 28.42 10.26 -5.26
CA ASP A 55 27.80 11.28 -6.10
C ASP A 55 27.09 10.68 -7.34
N SER A 56 26.58 9.46 -7.22
CA SER A 56 25.87 8.70 -8.26
C SER A 56 24.62 8.01 -7.70
N ILE A 57 23.78 8.76 -6.97
CA ILE A 57 22.41 8.31 -6.68
C ILE A 57 21.71 8.13 -8.04
N SER A 58 21.67 6.89 -8.53
CA SER A 58 20.92 6.56 -9.73
C SER A 58 19.46 6.90 -9.44
N ALA A 59 18.89 7.84 -10.18
CA ALA A 59 17.51 8.25 -9.96
C ALA A 59 16.57 7.06 -10.18
N ILE A 60 15.55 6.92 -9.32
CA ILE A 60 14.52 5.89 -9.46
C ILE A 60 13.95 5.95 -10.89
N PRO A 61 13.91 4.84 -11.63
CA PRO A 61 13.41 4.84 -13.00
C PRO A 61 11.98 5.37 -13.04
N SER A 62 11.70 6.26 -13.99
CA SER A 62 10.37 6.84 -14.18
C SER A 62 9.84 6.46 -15.54
N ILE A 63 8.72 5.73 -15.59
CA ILE A 63 8.08 5.21 -16.81
C ILE A 63 6.92 6.12 -17.21
N ASP A 64 6.89 6.52 -18.47
CA ASP A 64 5.84 7.36 -19.02
C ASP A 64 4.71 6.52 -19.64
N PHE A 65 3.56 6.52 -18.98
CA PHE A 65 2.39 5.77 -19.43
C PHE A 65 1.85 6.24 -20.78
N GLY A 66 1.96 7.53 -21.11
CA GLY A 66 1.52 8.03 -22.40
C GLY A 66 2.40 7.52 -23.54
N LYS A 67 3.71 7.43 -23.31
CA LYS A 67 4.65 6.84 -24.27
C LYS A 67 4.47 5.35 -24.47
N LEU A 68 4.09 4.62 -23.41
CA LEU A 68 3.73 3.20 -23.51
C LEU A 68 2.50 2.98 -24.40
N CYS A 69 1.55 3.93 -24.38
CA CYS A 69 0.32 3.85 -25.16
C CYS A 69 0.44 4.41 -26.59
N ASP A 70 1.45 5.24 -26.91
CA ASP A 70 1.72 5.70 -28.28
C ASP A 70 2.57 4.64 -29.02
N PRO A 71 2.06 4.02 -30.10
CA PRO A 71 2.78 3.00 -30.87
C PRO A 71 4.16 3.45 -31.39
N ARG A 72 4.42 4.75 -31.51
CA ARG A 72 5.69 5.28 -32.01
C ARG A 72 6.78 5.31 -30.94
N SER A 73 6.42 5.50 -29.68
CA SER A 73 7.36 5.54 -28.54
C SER A 73 7.30 4.30 -27.66
N SER A 74 6.28 3.45 -27.84
CA SER A 74 6.08 2.26 -27.02
C SER A 74 7.26 1.29 -27.02
N PRO A 75 8.02 1.05 -28.13
CA PRO A 75 9.14 0.11 -28.08
C PRO A 75 10.25 0.58 -27.13
N GLU A 76 10.57 1.87 -27.14
CA GLU A 76 11.60 2.45 -26.28
C GLU A 76 11.16 2.46 -24.82
N GLU A 77 9.92 2.89 -24.55
CA GLU A 77 9.42 2.97 -23.18
C GLU A 77 9.18 1.58 -22.57
N CYS A 78 8.80 0.58 -23.37
CA CYS A 78 8.73 -0.83 -22.95
C CYS A 78 10.11 -1.40 -22.60
N ALA A 79 11.15 -1.11 -23.40
CA ALA A 79 12.51 -1.54 -23.09
C ALA A 79 13.01 -0.95 -21.75
N LYS A 80 12.67 0.33 -21.50
CA LYS A 80 12.95 1.00 -20.24
C LYS A 80 12.19 0.39 -19.06
N LEU A 81 10.91 0.06 -19.23
CA LEU A 81 10.12 -0.66 -18.24
C LEU A 81 10.74 -2.01 -17.90
N GLY A 82 11.11 -2.81 -18.91
CA GLY A 82 11.77 -4.10 -18.71
C GLY A 82 13.10 -3.97 -17.96
N SER A 83 13.91 -2.95 -18.31
CA SER A 83 15.16 -2.64 -17.61
C SER A 83 14.93 -2.26 -16.14
N ALA A 84 13.91 -1.45 -15.86
CA ALA A 84 13.54 -1.07 -14.50
C ALA A 84 13.08 -2.29 -13.68
N CYS A 85 12.23 -3.16 -14.23
CA CYS A 85 11.82 -4.39 -13.58
C CYS A 85 13.02 -5.30 -13.25
N LYS A 86 13.97 -5.44 -14.18
CA LYS A 86 15.13 -6.33 -14.02
C LYS A 86 16.17 -5.78 -13.04
N THR A 87 16.46 -4.49 -13.13
CA THR A 87 17.59 -3.87 -12.41
C THR A 87 17.16 -3.33 -11.05
N TRP A 88 15.98 -2.72 -10.98
CA TRP A 88 15.47 -2.07 -9.78
C TRP A 88 14.41 -2.87 -9.05
N GLY A 89 13.55 -3.59 -9.80
CA GLY A 89 12.37 -4.25 -9.22
C GLY A 89 11.25 -3.27 -8.81
N PHE A 90 11.46 -1.96 -8.96
CA PHE A 90 10.46 -0.92 -8.76
C PHE A 90 10.75 0.30 -9.66
N PHE A 91 9.72 1.12 -9.89
CA PHE A 91 9.79 2.32 -10.72
C PHE A 91 8.63 3.26 -10.38
N GLN A 92 8.75 4.53 -10.77
CA GLN A 92 7.66 5.49 -10.73
C GLN A 92 6.93 5.51 -12.07
N VAL A 93 5.61 5.69 -12.06
CA VAL A 93 4.84 5.92 -13.29
C VAL A 93 4.46 7.39 -13.37
N ARG A 94 4.72 8.02 -14.51
CA ARG A 94 4.22 9.34 -14.87
C ARG A 94 3.20 9.18 -15.99
N ASN A 95 2.13 9.94 -15.94
CA ASN A 95 1.15 9.96 -17.04
C ASN A 95 1.31 11.24 -17.84
N SER A 96 1.61 11.12 -19.13
CA SER A 96 1.60 12.24 -20.10
C SER A 96 0.39 12.19 -21.04
N SER A 97 -0.47 11.17 -20.92
CA SER A 97 -1.63 10.97 -21.77
C SER A 97 -2.90 11.58 -21.19
N THR A 98 -3.92 11.75 -22.05
CA THR A 98 -5.27 12.21 -21.69
C THR A 98 -6.09 11.18 -20.91
N MET A 99 -5.58 9.96 -20.69
CA MET A 99 -6.21 8.97 -19.81
C MET A 99 -5.76 9.21 -18.37
N GLU A 100 -6.06 10.40 -17.85
CA GLU A 100 -5.72 10.79 -16.48
C GLU A 100 -6.70 10.15 -15.49
N VAL A 101 -6.19 9.66 -14.36
CA VAL A 101 -7.04 9.55 -13.16
C VAL A 101 -7.33 11.00 -12.78
N PRO A 102 -8.59 11.46 -12.78
CA PRO A 102 -8.88 12.87 -12.52
C PRO A 102 -8.26 13.30 -11.19
N ASN A 103 -7.62 14.47 -11.14
CA ASN A 103 -7.00 14.96 -9.91
C ASN A 103 -8.01 15.03 -8.74
N GLU A 104 -9.29 15.29 -9.05
CA GLU A 104 -10.39 15.23 -8.09
C GLU A 104 -10.54 13.84 -7.44
N VAL A 105 -10.35 12.77 -8.20
CA VAL A 105 -10.46 11.37 -7.74
C VAL A 105 -9.35 11.06 -6.73
N THR A 106 -8.10 11.38 -7.05
CA THR A 106 -6.95 11.19 -6.14
C THR A 106 -7.02 12.12 -4.92
N GLY A 107 -7.43 13.38 -5.13
CA GLY A 107 -7.61 14.37 -4.06
C GLY A 107 -8.69 13.96 -3.07
N ASN A 108 -9.85 13.52 -3.57
CA ASN A 108 -10.94 13.05 -2.73
C ASN A 108 -10.58 11.78 -1.95
N LEU A 109 -9.91 10.80 -2.58
CA LEU A 109 -9.44 9.62 -1.85
C LEU A 109 -8.48 9.99 -0.72
N THR A 110 -7.51 10.87 -0.99
CA THR A 110 -6.55 11.34 0.02
C THR A 110 -7.26 12.03 1.17
N LYS A 111 -8.25 12.86 0.85
CA LYS A 111 -9.09 13.55 1.83
C LYS A 111 -9.91 12.56 2.67
N ASP A 112 -10.59 11.61 2.04
CA ASP A 112 -11.43 10.61 2.71
C ASP A 112 -10.59 9.76 3.69
N VAL A 113 -9.40 9.32 3.27
CA VAL A 113 -8.47 8.59 4.14
C VAL A 113 -8.04 9.46 5.32
N ALA A 114 -7.63 10.71 5.06
CA ALA A 114 -7.22 11.63 6.13
C ALA A 114 -8.37 11.92 7.12
N GLU A 115 -9.59 12.09 6.63
CA GLU A 115 -10.78 12.30 7.46
C GLU A 115 -11.13 11.07 8.28
N PHE A 116 -11.03 9.87 7.71
CA PHE A 116 -11.21 8.62 8.45
C PHE A 116 -10.23 8.51 9.62
N PHE A 117 -8.92 8.72 9.39
CA PHE A 117 -7.92 8.57 10.44
C PHE A 117 -8.00 9.67 11.53
N LYS A 118 -8.64 10.81 11.25
CA LYS A 118 -8.96 11.85 12.23
C LYS A 118 -10.13 11.52 13.14
N GLN A 119 -10.94 10.51 12.83
CA GLN A 119 -12.07 10.11 13.67
C GLN A 119 -11.59 9.54 15.02
N PRO A 120 -12.43 9.62 16.07
CA PRO A 120 -12.17 8.95 17.35
C PRO A 120 -11.91 7.44 17.16
N LEU A 121 -11.07 6.88 18.03
CA LEU A 121 -10.68 5.46 17.95
C LEU A 121 -11.90 4.53 17.99
N GLU A 122 -12.91 4.85 18.78
CA GLU A 122 -14.15 4.09 18.92
C GLU A 122 -14.92 4.02 17.59
N ALA A 123 -14.97 5.13 16.85
CA ALA A 123 -15.60 5.18 15.54
C ALA A 123 -14.82 4.36 14.51
N LYS A 124 -13.48 4.44 14.52
CA LYS A 124 -12.62 3.64 13.64
C LYS A 124 -12.72 2.15 13.94
N LYS A 125 -12.86 1.77 15.22
CA LYS A 125 -13.03 0.38 15.66
C LYS A 125 -14.30 -0.29 15.15
N ALA A 126 -15.31 0.46 14.72
CA ALA A 126 -16.48 -0.10 14.04
C ALA A 126 -16.12 -0.84 12.74
N TYR A 127 -14.95 -0.54 12.16
CA TYR A 127 -14.43 -1.16 10.95
C TYR A 127 -13.28 -2.13 11.22
N SER A 128 -13.12 -2.60 12.46
CA SER A 128 -11.98 -3.46 12.82
C SER A 128 -11.95 -4.74 12.00
N GLN A 129 -10.74 -5.25 11.75
CA GLN A 129 -10.56 -6.57 11.16
C GLN A 129 -11.32 -7.64 11.96
N LEU A 130 -12.09 -8.46 11.25
CA LEU A 130 -12.79 -9.59 11.85
C LEU A 130 -11.87 -10.81 11.97
N PRO A 131 -12.10 -11.70 12.95
CA PRO A 131 -11.44 -13.00 12.96
C PRO A 131 -11.64 -13.69 11.61
N SER A 132 -10.59 -14.28 11.03
CA SER A 132 -10.57 -14.88 9.68
C SER A 132 -10.74 -13.93 8.48
N SER A 133 -10.68 -12.61 8.69
CA SER A 133 -10.61 -11.62 7.60
C SER A 133 -9.37 -10.75 7.73
N LEU A 134 -8.76 -10.42 6.59
CA LEU A 134 -7.74 -9.37 6.52
C LEU A 134 -8.34 -7.98 6.34
N GLU A 135 -9.58 -7.90 5.87
CA GLU A 135 -10.22 -6.62 5.60
C GLU A 135 -10.63 -5.92 6.88
N GLY A 136 -10.41 -4.60 6.91
CA GLY A 136 -10.76 -3.72 8.00
C GLY A 136 -9.58 -2.93 8.56
N TYR A 137 -9.89 -2.19 9.62
CA TYR A 137 -8.99 -1.37 10.39
C TYR A 137 -8.24 -2.19 11.44
N GLY A 138 -6.93 -1.99 11.52
CA GLY A 138 -6.05 -2.69 12.46
C GLY A 138 -4.65 -2.84 11.91
N GLN A 139 -3.73 -3.35 12.73
CA GLN A 139 -2.41 -3.74 12.25
C GLN A 139 -2.53 -4.95 11.32
N GLY A 140 -1.98 -4.82 10.11
CA GLY A 140 -1.99 -5.89 9.12
C GLY A 140 -0.93 -6.96 9.41
N PHE A 141 -1.29 -8.21 9.14
CA PHE A 141 -0.34 -9.34 9.03
C PHE A 141 0.46 -9.64 10.31
N VAL A 142 -0.17 -9.50 11.48
CA VAL A 142 0.43 -9.89 12.76
C VAL A 142 0.12 -11.35 13.04
N VAL A 143 1.14 -12.20 12.99
CA VAL A 143 0.96 -13.66 13.08
C VAL A 143 1.63 -14.28 14.31
N SER A 144 2.39 -13.51 15.08
CA SER A 144 2.97 -13.94 16.37
C SER A 144 3.13 -12.76 17.34
N GLU A 145 3.20 -13.06 18.64
CA GLU A 145 3.40 -12.06 19.69
C GLU A 145 4.82 -11.50 19.73
N ASP A 146 5.80 -12.28 19.28
CA ASP A 146 7.22 -11.88 19.24
C ASP A 146 7.58 -11.10 17.97
N GLN A 147 6.65 -10.99 17.02
CA GLN A 147 6.85 -10.26 15.77
C GLN A 147 7.12 -8.78 16.04
N LYS A 148 8.15 -8.26 15.37
CA LYS A 148 8.42 -6.82 15.28
C LYS A 148 7.36 -6.13 14.42
N LEU A 149 6.88 -5.00 14.90
CA LEU A 149 5.74 -4.30 14.36
C LEU A 149 6.16 -2.99 13.70
N GLU A 150 5.44 -2.62 12.65
CA GLU A 150 5.59 -1.31 12.02
C GLU A 150 4.90 -0.24 12.87
N TRP A 151 5.49 0.96 12.97
CA TRP A 151 4.87 2.10 13.63
C TRP A 151 3.80 2.75 12.73
N ALA A 152 2.71 2.02 12.48
CA ALA A 152 1.64 2.44 11.57
C ALA A 152 0.27 1.88 12.00
N ASP A 153 -0.81 2.53 11.59
CA ASP A 153 -2.15 1.93 11.61
C ASP A 153 -2.59 1.69 10.17
N MET A 154 -3.29 0.58 9.91
CA MET A 154 -3.68 0.19 8.56
C MET A 154 -5.19 0.03 8.42
N MET A 155 -5.70 0.39 7.24
CA MET A 155 -7.01 0.00 6.75
C MET A 155 -6.77 -0.86 5.50
N TYR A 156 -7.09 -2.15 5.58
CA TYR A 156 -6.92 -3.06 4.46
C TYR A 156 -8.26 -3.34 3.78
N LEU A 157 -8.34 -3.11 2.47
CA LEU A 157 -9.55 -3.32 1.67
C LEU A 157 -9.21 -4.15 0.44
N GLN A 158 -9.93 -5.25 0.20
CA GLN A 158 -9.73 -6.09 -0.96
C GLN A 158 -10.72 -5.72 -2.07
N ALA A 159 -10.22 -5.10 -3.13
CA ALA A 159 -11.03 -4.78 -4.31
C ALA A 159 -10.97 -5.89 -5.36
N PHE A 160 -12.13 -6.46 -5.75
CA PHE A 160 -12.21 -7.36 -6.90
C PHE A 160 -12.97 -6.73 -8.07
N THR A 161 -12.37 -6.83 -9.26
CA THR A 161 -12.85 -6.18 -10.50
C THR A 161 -14.15 -6.76 -11.06
N ARG A 162 -14.73 -7.85 -10.53
CA ARG A 162 -15.87 -8.53 -11.18
C ARG A 162 -17.10 -8.86 -10.33
N CYS A 163 -17.05 -8.85 -9.01
CA CYS A 163 -18.25 -9.02 -8.17
C CYS A 163 -18.09 -8.24 -6.87
N VAL A 164 -18.86 -7.18 -6.75
CA VAL A 164 -18.89 -6.30 -5.58
C VAL A 164 -19.82 -6.93 -4.54
N LEU A 165 -19.35 -7.92 -3.77
CA LEU A 165 -19.97 -8.19 -2.46
C LEU A 165 -19.41 -7.16 -1.48
N TYR A 166 -19.93 -5.94 -1.63
CA TYR A 166 -19.73 -4.81 -0.73
C TYR A 166 -20.40 -5.16 0.60
N ARG A 167 -19.62 -5.48 1.63
CA ARG A 167 -20.07 -5.14 2.98
C ARG A 167 -19.52 -3.76 3.31
N ASP A 168 -20.45 -2.80 3.32
CA ASP A 168 -20.43 -1.57 4.12
C ASP A 168 -19.20 -0.64 4.07
N CYS A 169 -18.35 -0.68 3.04
CA CYS A 169 -17.38 0.39 2.79
C CYS A 169 -18.01 1.72 2.30
N LYS A 170 -19.33 1.76 2.09
CA LYS A 170 -20.04 3.00 1.69
C LYS A 170 -19.96 4.10 2.73
N SER A 171 -19.73 3.75 4.00
CA SER A 171 -19.65 4.70 5.10
C SER A 171 -18.22 5.18 5.38
N ILE A 172 -17.19 4.55 4.79
CA ILE A 172 -15.78 4.91 4.98
C ILE A 172 -15.32 5.87 3.89
N MET A 173 -15.71 5.59 2.65
CA MET A 173 -15.32 6.38 1.48
C MET A 173 -16.51 7.17 0.97
N SER A 174 -16.26 8.41 0.54
CA SER A 174 -17.27 9.19 -0.17
C SER A 174 -17.75 8.43 -1.41
N PRO A 175 -18.93 8.75 -1.96
CA PRO A 175 -19.36 8.21 -3.24
C PRO A 175 -18.26 8.32 -4.32
N THR A 176 -17.43 9.36 -4.27
CA THR A 176 -16.27 9.54 -5.16
C THR A 176 -15.13 8.59 -4.82
N GLY A 177 -14.78 8.40 -3.54
CA GLY A 177 -13.83 7.38 -3.05
C GLY A 177 -14.16 5.96 -3.51
N ILE A 178 -15.46 5.62 -3.50
CA ILE A 178 -16.00 4.35 -4.01
C ILE A 178 -15.82 4.24 -5.53
N HIS A 179 -16.04 5.32 -6.27
CA HIS A 179 -15.77 5.35 -7.70
C HIS A 179 -14.27 5.22 -7.99
N VAL A 180 -13.39 5.75 -7.14
CA VAL A 180 -11.93 5.58 -7.25
C VAL A 180 -11.58 4.10 -7.20
N GLN A 181 -11.96 3.38 -6.13
CA GLN A 181 -11.62 1.96 -5.99
C GLN A 181 -12.19 1.12 -7.14
N LYS A 182 -13.39 1.47 -7.64
CA LYS A 182 -14.01 0.85 -8.82
C LYS A 182 -13.33 1.20 -10.14
N ALA A 183 -12.75 2.39 -10.29
CA ALA A 183 -12.00 2.81 -11.47
C ALA A 183 -10.55 2.29 -11.45
N TRP A 184 -9.98 2.08 -10.26
CA TRP A 184 -8.62 1.60 -10.03
C TRP A 184 -8.50 0.07 -10.12
N ALA A 185 -9.49 -0.68 -9.66
CA ALA A 185 -9.45 -2.15 -9.71
C ALA A 185 -9.39 -2.75 -11.14
N PRO A 186 -9.98 -2.13 -12.18
CA PRO A 186 -9.78 -2.54 -13.57
C PRO A 186 -8.43 -2.10 -14.16
N SER A 187 -7.92 -0.92 -13.79
CA SER A 187 -6.66 -0.40 -14.34
C SER A 187 -5.44 -1.21 -13.87
N GLN A 188 -5.48 -1.77 -12.66
CA GLN A 188 -4.50 -2.74 -12.15
C GLN A 188 -4.42 -4.04 -13.00
N ARG A 189 -5.48 -4.39 -13.72
CA ARG A 189 -5.50 -5.57 -14.60
C ARG A 189 -4.68 -5.36 -15.88
N CYS A 190 -4.64 -4.13 -16.41
CA CYS A 190 -3.75 -3.78 -17.51
C CYS A 190 -2.28 -3.84 -17.09
N TYR A 191 -1.96 -3.43 -15.86
CA TYR A 191 -0.61 -3.63 -15.31
C TYR A 191 -0.23 -5.12 -15.27
N LEU A 192 -1.11 -5.98 -14.74
CA LEU A 192 -0.86 -7.43 -14.65
C LEU A 192 -0.82 -8.14 -16.02
N SER A 193 -1.53 -7.67 -17.06
CA SER A 193 -1.43 -8.28 -18.40
C SER A 193 -0.11 -7.91 -19.07
N CYS A 194 0.33 -6.65 -19.00
CA CYS A 194 1.64 -6.24 -19.53
C CYS A 194 2.81 -6.96 -18.82
N PHE A 195 2.68 -7.23 -17.52
CA PHE A 195 3.67 -8.02 -16.77
C PHE A 195 3.71 -9.50 -17.18
N LYS A 196 2.59 -10.10 -17.57
CA LYS A 196 2.57 -11.49 -18.07
C LYS A 196 3.25 -11.65 -19.41
N ASP A 197 3.09 -10.68 -20.30
CA ASP A 197 3.65 -10.74 -21.66
C ASP A 197 5.16 -10.42 -21.69
N SER A 198 5.69 -9.80 -20.63
CA SER A 198 7.12 -9.44 -20.51
C SER A 198 7.98 -10.52 -19.82
N LEU A 199 7.37 -11.58 -19.29
CA LEU A 199 8.06 -12.65 -18.56
C LEU A 199 8.28 -13.93 -19.40
N TRP A 200 7.87 -13.93 -20.67
CA TRP A 200 8.06 -15.04 -21.62
C TRP A 200 8.45 -14.56 -23.03
N ALA A 201 9.39 -13.62 -23.12
CA ALA A 201 10.10 -13.27 -24.35
C ALA A 201 11.59 -13.11 -24.07
#